data_AF-A0A956EKD8-F1
#
_entry.id   AF-A0A956EKD8-F1
#
_cell.length_a   1.000
_cell.length_b   1.000
_cell.length_c   1.000
_cell.angle_alpha   90.00
_cell.angle_beta   90.00
_cell.angle_gamma   90.00
#
_symmetry.space_group_name_H-M   'P 1'
#
loop_
_entity.id
_entity.type
_entity.pdbx_description
1 polymer ?
#
loop_
_entity_poly.entity_id
_entity_poly.type
_entity_poly.pdbx_seq_one_letter_code
_entity_poly.pdbx_strand_id
1 'polypeptide(L)'
;PQGGAGGSAGGGGGGVVIPGGVPQGSPEPGVDLPSGTPTPQPSGGWTNVLPLPTAADVPGFDLSANWGKTPTDMRPLFALMERVSGIAGSGRIFAAIAKRESGFQPGAHNDSKEERDASRRAYANAKDRNPALKYGAQAAEFGSGGLFAGLAPYFLWTGVPEVGGRAPLLGSPPEIMFLPRVSAWFGCVYLQRLVTYYRLDDHIDIKVGWASPSLLKTGRGGSTYKAVRTRFTSDLAELGIDIDDTSTIPAKLDASRWPGALRAFEMLVGALPTRSGG
;
A
#
# COMPACT_ATOMS: atom_id res chain seq x y z
N PRO A 1 -26.03 21.10 34.26
CA PRO A 1 -25.73 19.64 34.26
C PRO A 1 -26.55 18.93 33.18
N GLN A 2 -25.90 17.97 32.50
CA GLN A 2 -26.31 17.19 31.30
C GLN A 2 -26.21 17.96 29.96
N GLY A 3 -25.38 17.61 28.97
CA GLY A 3 -24.45 16.48 28.78
C GLY A 3 -24.82 15.61 27.56
N GLY A 4 -23.86 15.41 26.64
CA GLY A 4 -23.83 14.38 25.58
C GLY A 4 -24.14 14.91 24.16
N ALA A 5 -23.17 15.19 23.28
CA ALA A 5 -22.34 14.26 22.48
C ALA A 5 -23.21 13.29 21.64
N GLY A 6 -23.07 13.13 20.32
CA GLY A 6 -21.95 13.40 19.42
C GLY A 6 -21.88 12.20 18.47
N GLY A 7 -22.24 12.41 17.20
CA GLY A 7 -22.20 11.36 16.18
C GLY A 7 -22.32 11.97 14.79
N SER A 8 -21.20 12.14 14.11
CA SER A 8 -21.18 12.50 12.70
C SER A 8 -20.51 11.39 11.91
N ALA A 9 -21.34 10.68 11.15
CA ALA A 9 -20.95 9.74 10.12
C ALA A 9 -20.33 10.50 8.94
N GLY A 10 -19.13 10.10 8.52
CA GLY A 10 -18.44 10.64 7.35
C GLY A 10 -18.23 9.57 6.28
N GLY A 11 -19.32 9.11 5.66
CA GLY A 11 -19.26 8.32 4.43
C GLY A 11 -18.90 9.23 3.25
N GLY A 12 -17.77 8.96 2.59
CA GLY A 12 -17.31 9.72 1.44
C GLY A 12 -16.90 8.80 0.29
N GLY A 13 -17.88 8.14 -0.33
CA GLY A 13 -17.69 7.48 -1.62
C GLY A 13 -17.56 8.52 -2.73
N GLY A 14 -16.33 8.76 -3.19
CA GLY A 14 -16.03 9.63 -4.32
C GLY A 14 -15.45 8.81 -5.47
N GLY A 15 -16.33 8.23 -6.30
CA GLY A 15 -15.94 7.72 -7.61
C GLY A 15 -15.62 8.88 -8.55
N VAL A 16 -14.50 8.79 -9.27
CA VAL A 16 -14.18 9.72 -10.36
C VAL A 16 -13.82 8.91 -11.60
N VAL A 17 -14.40 9.32 -12.73
CA VAL A 17 -14.14 8.87 -14.11
C VAL A 17 -13.15 9.86 -14.74
N ILE A 18 -12.17 9.39 -15.52
CA ILE A 18 -11.31 10.25 -16.37
C ILE A 18 -11.13 9.55 -17.74
N PRO A 19 -11.16 10.28 -18.89
CA PRO A 19 -11.09 9.71 -20.23
C PRO A 19 -9.67 9.27 -20.61
N GLY A 20 -9.58 8.30 -21.51
CA GLY A 20 -8.32 7.69 -21.96
C GLY A 20 -7.54 8.50 -22.99
N GLY A 21 -6.26 8.13 -23.11
CA GLY A 21 -5.41 8.39 -24.27
C GLY A 21 -4.12 9.13 -23.96
N VAL A 22 -3.01 8.42 -23.79
CA VAL A 22 -1.64 8.91 -24.10
C VAL A 22 -0.72 7.71 -24.42
N PRO A 23 0.33 7.90 -25.24
CA PRO A 23 0.83 6.88 -26.16
C PRO A 23 1.92 6.00 -25.56
N GLN A 24 2.03 4.82 -26.15
CA GLN A 24 3.01 3.78 -25.90
C GLN A 24 4.44 4.25 -26.20
N GLY A 25 5.27 4.37 -25.16
CA GLY A 25 6.72 4.59 -25.27
C GLY A 25 7.48 3.26 -25.29
N SER A 26 8.52 3.19 -26.13
CA SER A 26 9.42 2.04 -26.35
C SER A 26 10.24 1.65 -25.11
N PRO A 27 10.72 0.38 -25.01
CA PRO A 27 11.33 -0.15 -23.79
C PRO A 27 12.80 0.27 -23.62
N GLU A 28 13.17 0.66 -22.39
CA GLU A 28 14.56 0.86 -21.94
C GLU A 28 15.06 -0.31 -21.05
N PRO A 29 16.38 -0.49 -20.85
CA PRO A 29 17.03 -1.77 -20.57
C PRO A 29 16.68 -2.42 -19.22
N GLY A 30 16.65 -3.76 -19.25
CA GLY A 30 16.21 -4.63 -18.17
C GLY A 30 16.99 -4.49 -16.86
N VAL A 31 16.24 -4.31 -15.78
CA VAL A 31 16.70 -4.57 -14.41
C VAL A 31 16.59 -6.09 -14.19
N ASP A 32 17.72 -6.74 -13.93
CA ASP A 32 17.78 -8.15 -13.53
C ASP A 32 16.90 -8.39 -12.31
N LEU A 33 15.93 -9.29 -12.47
CA LEU A 33 15.06 -9.74 -11.38
C LEU A 33 15.91 -10.52 -10.35
N PRO A 34 15.74 -10.30 -9.04
CA PRO A 34 16.44 -11.09 -8.04
C PRO A 34 16.05 -12.56 -8.16
N SER A 35 17.01 -13.39 -8.57
CA SER A 35 16.88 -14.84 -8.66
C SER A 35 17.21 -15.45 -7.30
N GLY A 36 16.20 -15.52 -6.42
CA GLY A 36 16.27 -16.26 -5.16
C GLY A 36 15.62 -17.63 -5.30
N THR A 37 16.35 -18.70 -4.96
CA THR A 37 15.77 -20.04 -4.81
C THR A 37 14.72 -19.99 -3.70
N PRO A 38 13.48 -20.49 -3.89
CA PRO A 38 12.44 -20.39 -2.86
C PRO A 38 12.80 -21.23 -1.64
N THR A 39 13.17 -20.60 -0.54
CA THR A 39 13.19 -21.26 0.77
C THR A 39 11.75 -21.27 1.31
N PRO A 40 11.13 -22.42 1.63
CA PRO A 40 9.73 -22.46 2.05
C PRO A 40 9.56 -21.81 3.42
N GLN A 41 8.94 -20.63 3.47
CA GLN A 41 8.27 -20.17 4.69
C GLN A 41 6.98 -21.00 4.87
N PRO A 42 6.46 -21.21 6.09
CA PRO A 42 5.16 -21.82 6.30
C PRO A 42 4.12 -20.86 5.73
N SER A 43 3.74 -21.10 4.47
CA SER A 43 3.00 -20.17 3.64
C SER A 43 1.50 -20.21 3.91
N GLY A 44 1.04 -20.72 5.05
CA GLY A 44 -0.39 -20.73 5.42
C GLY A 44 -1.31 -21.36 4.36
N GLY A 45 -0.79 -22.32 3.59
CA GLY A 45 -1.51 -22.93 2.46
C GLY A 45 -1.38 -22.20 1.12
N TRP A 46 -0.41 -21.31 0.95
CA TRP A 46 -0.09 -20.67 -0.34
C TRP A 46 1.10 -21.35 -1.03
N THR A 47 1.09 -21.42 -2.35
CA THR A 47 2.21 -21.83 -3.20
C THR A 47 2.72 -20.63 -3.99
N ASN A 48 3.95 -20.74 -4.54
CA ASN A 48 4.63 -19.66 -5.27
C ASN A 48 4.83 -18.38 -4.43
N VAL A 49 5.03 -18.52 -3.12
CA VAL A 49 5.32 -17.40 -2.22
C VAL A 49 6.83 -17.19 -2.17
N LEU A 50 7.29 -16.03 -2.63
CA LEU A 50 8.68 -15.61 -2.42
C LEU A 50 8.93 -15.27 -0.93
N PRO A 51 10.08 -15.65 -0.36
CA PRO A 51 10.43 -15.31 1.02
C PRO A 51 10.62 -13.79 1.16
N LEU A 52 10.56 -13.25 2.39
CA LEU A 52 10.91 -11.84 2.61
C LEU A 52 12.29 -11.51 1.98
N PRO A 53 12.45 -10.34 1.35
CA PRO A 53 13.74 -9.91 0.85
C PRO A 53 14.79 -9.83 1.97
N THR A 54 16.03 -10.03 1.59
CA THR A 54 17.22 -9.91 2.43
C THR A 54 18.09 -8.76 1.93
N ALA A 55 19.16 -8.42 2.65
CA ALA A 55 20.11 -7.41 2.20
C ALA A 55 20.73 -7.73 0.82
N ALA A 56 20.85 -9.02 0.48
CA ALA A 56 21.37 -9.45 -0.83
C ALA A 56 20.43 -9.10 -2.00
N ASP A 57 19.14 -8.95 -1.74
CA ASP A 57 18.15 -8.56 -2.77
C ASP A 57 18.15 -7.05 -3.06
N VAL A 58 18.79 -6.26 -2.18
CA VAL A 58 18.86 -4.79 -2.28
C VAL A 58 20.30 -4.26 -2.23
N PRO A 59 21.21 -4.75 -3.10
CA PRO A 59 22.61 -4.33 -3.09
C PRO A 59 22.75 -2.82 -3.25
N GLY A 60 23.66 -2.22 -2.47
CA GLY A 60 23.92 -0.78 -2.49
C GLY A 60 22.90 0.09 -1.75
N PHE A 61 21.86 -0.51 -1.15
CA PHE A 61 20.90 0.24 -0.34
C PHE A 61 21.38 0.34 1.11
N ASP A 62 21.34 1.54 1.71
CA ASP A 62 21.69 1.71 3.11
C ASP A 62 20.55 1.23 4.03
N LEU A 63 20.77 0.11 4.70
CA LEU A 63 19.85 -0.50 5.66
C LEU A 63 20.10 -0.08 7.13
N SER A 64 21.00 0.89 7.35
CA SER A 64 21.41 1.38 8.66
C SER A 64 20.90 2.79 8.97
N ALA A 65 21.06 3.75 8.05
CA ALA A 65 20.68 5.14 8.27
C ALA A 65 19.17 5.37 8.25
N ASN A 66 18.70 6.19 9.18
CA ASN A 66 17.31 6.69 9.25
C ASN A 66 16.22 5.61 9.20
N TRP A 67 16.46 4.41 9.74
CA TRP A 67 15.44 3.36 9.87
C TRP A 67 14.81 3.29 11.27
N GLY A 68 15.38 4.01 12.24
CA GLY A 68 14.97 3.97 13.64
C GLY A 68 14.81 2.53 14.16
N LYS A 69 13.68 2.25 14.79
CA LYS A 69 13.28 0.96 15.36
C LYS A 69 12.56 0.04 14.36
N THR A 70 12.66 0.31 13.06
CA THR A 70 12.11 -0.59 12.03
C THR A 70 12.79 -1.97 12.16
N PRO A 71 12.02 -3.08 12.23
CA PRO A 71 12.57 -4.43 12.30
C PRO A 71 13.57 -4.68 11.18
N THR A 72 14.74 -5.21 11.53
CA THR A 72 15.88 -5.35 10.61
C THR A 72 15.58 -6.28 9.43
N ASP A 73 14.75 -7.28 9.65
CA ASP A 73 14.25 -8.22 8.64
C ASP A 73 13.23 -7.59 7.68
N MET A 74 12.57 -6.47 8.07
CA MET A 74 11.62 -5.75 7.22
C MET A 74 12.27 -4.64 6.38
N ARG A 75 13.43 -4.12 6.78
CA ARG A 75 14.12 -3.04 6.04
C ARG A 75 14.40 -3.41 4.57
N PRO A 76 14.86 -4.64 4.25
CA PRO A 76 15.04 -5.02 2.84
C PRO A 76 13.75 -5.02 2.02
N LEU A 77 12.60 -5.35 2.62
CA LEU A 77 11.31 -5.27 1.94
C LEU A 77 11.00 -3.82 1.56
N PHE A 78 11.13 -2.89 2.50
CA PHE A 78 10.87 -1.47 2.23
C PHE A 78 11.89 -0.84 1.28
N ALA A 79 13.15 -1.25 1.36
CA ALA A 79 14.18 -0.87 0.39
C ALA A 79 13.87 -1.40 -1.03
N LEU A 80 13.37 -2.64 -1.13
CA LEU A 80 12.96 -3.22 -2.40
C LEU A 80 11.73 -2.48 -2.96
N MET A 81 10.77 -2.11 -2.13
CA MET A 81 9.62 -1.27 -2.53
C MET A 81 10.07 0.08 -3.09
N GLU A 82 11.04 0.74 -2.44
CA GLU A 82 11.61 1.99 -2.95
C GLU A 82 12.25 1.81 -4.33
N ARG A 83 13.10 0.79 -4.46
CA ARG A 83 13.74 0.46 -5.74
C ARG A 83 12.73 0.16 -6.84
N VAL A 84 11.73 -0.67 -6.55
CA VAL A 84 10.72 -1.11 -7.51
C VAL A 84 9.79 0.03 -7.90
N SER A 85 9.38 0.86 -6.94
CA SER A 85 8.51 2.00 -7.23
C SER A 85 9.25 3.11 -7.99
N GLY A 86 10.58 3.17 -7.87
CA GLY A 86 11.37 4.27 -8.42
C GLY A 86 11.19 5.58 -7.67
N ILE A 87 10.52 5.57 -6.50
CA ILE A 87 10.21 6.75 -5.69
C ILE A 87 11.27 6.88 -4.59
N ALA A 88 12.33 7.63 -4.84
CA ALA A 88 13.43 7.82 -3.90
C ALA A 88 12.96 8.29 -2.52
N GLY A 89 13.49 7.71 -1.44
CA GLY A 89 13.12 7.97 -0.05
C GLY A 89 11.86 7.26 0.45
N SER A 90 11.09 6.61 -0.43
CA SER A 90 9.81 5.99 -0.05
C SER A 90 9.95 4.81 0.92
N GLY A 91 11.10 4.16 1.02
CA GLY A 91 11.30 3.01 1.92
C GLY A 91 11.04 3.35 3.38
N ARG A 92 11.51 4.52 3.83
CA ARG A 92 11.29 4.99 5.21
C ARG A 92 9.82 5.36 5.45
N ILE A 93 9.17 5.91 4.43
CA ILE A 93 7.75 6.25 4.46
C ILE A 93 6.89 4.97 4.56
N PHE A 94 7.23 3.93 3.79
CA PHE A 94 6.57 2.63 3.91
C PHE A 94 6.76 2.01 5.29
N ALA A 95 7.95 2.11 5.88
CA ALA A 95 8.21 1.62 7.23
C ALA A 95 7.34 2.36 8.28
N ALA A 96 7.26 3.69 8.20
CA ALA A 96 6.43 4.49 9.09
C ALA A 96 4.93 4.17 8.95
N ILE A 97 4.45 3.95 7.72
CA ILE A 97 3.06 3.54 7.48
C ILE A 97 2.83 2.13 8.03
N ALA A 98 3.72 1.18 7.77
CA ALA A 98 3.58 -0.20 8.26
C ALA A 98 3.58 -0.27 9.80
N LYS A 99 4.41 0.54 10.48
CA LYS A 99 4.35 0.70 11.94
C LYS A 99 2.95 1.10 12.41
N ARG A 100 2.35 2.09 11.74
CA ARG A 100 1.03 2.60 12.10
C ARG A 100 -0.09 1.61 11.81
N GLU A 101 -0.08 1.02 10.63
CA GLU A 101 -1.21 0.21 10.15
C GLU A 101 -1.21 -1.21 10.72
N SER A 102 -0.04 -1.80 10.97
CA SER A 102 0.07 -3.21 11.36
C SER A 102 1.05 -3.47 12.49
N GLY A 103 1.80 -2.47 12.96
CA GLY A 103 2.92 -2.72 13.87
C GLY A 103 3.96 -3.66 13.27
N PHE A 104 4.13 -3.64 11.94
CA PHE A 104 4.96 -4.56 11.17
C PHE A 104 4.50 -6.02 11.15
N GLN A 105 3.24 -6.31 11.48
CA GLN A 105 2.69 -7.67 11.43
C GLN A 105 2.01 -7.93 10.08
N PRO A 106 2.57 -8.78 9.19
CA PRO A 106 1.96 -9.02 7.88
C PRO A 106 0.56 -9.65 7.96
N GLY A 107 0.30 -10.44 9.01
CA GLY A 107 -1.00 -11.07 9.26
C GLY A 107 -2.00 -10.19 10.02
N ALA A 108 -1.71 -8.90 10.24
CA ALA A 108 -2.66 -8.01 10.90
C ALA A 108 -3.98 -7.96 10.13
N HIS A 109 -5.08 -8.19 10.85
CA HIS A 109 -6.44 -8.22 10.32
C HIS A 109 -7.34 -7.40 11.24
N ASN A 110 -8.02 -6.41 10.68
CA ASN A 110 -9.10 -5.68 11.34
C ASN A 110 -10.43 -6.12 10.72
N ASP A 111 -11.15 -6.95 11.47
CA ASP A 111 -12.47 -7.46 11.13
C ASP A 111 -13.57 -6.87 12.04
N SER A 112 -13.28 -5.77 12.74
CA SER A 112 -14.28 -5.06 13.55
C SER A 112 -15.52 -4.74 12.73
N LYS A 113 -16.67 -4.57 13.40
CA LYS A 113 -17.93 -4.27 12.71
C LYS A 113 -17.79 -3.02 11.83
N GLU A 114 -17.14 -1.99 12.34
CA GLU A 114 -16.91 -0.72 11.66
C GLU A 114 -16.08 -0.90 10.39
N GLU A 115 -15.04 -1.75 10.45
CA GLU A 115 -14.17 -2.04 9.32
C GLU A 115 -14.86 -2.91 8.26
N ARG A 116 -15.65 -3.90 8.67
CA ARG A 116 -16.49 -4.68 7.75
C ARG A 116 -17.56 -3.82 7.09
N ASP A 117 -18.19 -2.91 7.84
CA ASP A 117 -19.14 -1.94 7.28
C ASP A 117 -18.45 -1.04 6.24
N ALA A 118 -17.19 -0.62 6.48
CA ALA A 118 -16.39 0.13 5.52
C ALA A 118 -16.06 -0.71 4.27
N SER A 119 -15.71 -1.98 4.45
CA SER A 119 -15.45 -2.92 3.36
C SER A 119 -16.69 -3.14 2.48
N ARG A 120 -17.87 -3.37 3.06
CA ARG A 120 -19.13 -3.47 2.29
C ARG A 120 -19.42 -2.22 1.48
N ARG A 121 -19.23 -1.03 2.06
CA ARG A 121 -19.38 0.25 1.35
C ARG A 121 -18.37 0.37 0.22
N ALA A 122 -17.11 0.00 0.45
CA ALA A 122 -16.07 0.02 -0.58
C ALA A 122 -16.46 -0.85 -1.79
N TYR A 123 -16.90 -2.09 -1.53
CA TYR A 123 -17.37 -2.98 -2.58
C TYR A 123 -18.59 -2.41 -3.32
N ALA A 124 -19.64 -2.02 -2.59
CA ALA A 124 -20.88 -1.50 -3.17
C ALA A 124 -20.65 -0.26 -4.05
N ASN A 125 -19.77 0.64 -3.64
CA ASN A 125 -19.51 1.89 -4.36
C ASN A 125 -18.71 1.71 -5.66
N ALA A 126 -18.02 0.60 -5.84
CA ALA A 126 -17.04 0.42 -6.91
C ALA A 126 -17.27 -0.80 -7.81
N LYS A 127 -18.06 -1.78 -7.37
CA LYS A 127 -18.26 -3.05 -8.10
C LYS A 127 -18.79 -2.89 -9.53
N ASP A 128 -19.60 -1.86 -9.80
CA ASP A 128 -20.20 -1.66 -11.12
C ASP A 128 -19.27 -0.87 -12.07
N ARG A 129 -18.17 -0.30 -11.55
CA ARG A 129 -17.20 0.50 -12.32
C ARG A 129 -15.86 -0.21 -12.54
N ASN A 130 -15.60 -1.28 -11.79
CA ASN A 130 -14.37 -2.05 -11.86
C ASN A 130 -14.64 -3.45 -12.43
N PRO A 131 -13.61 -4.15 -12.94
CA PRO A 131 -13.71 -5.57 -13.24
C PRO A 131 -14.21 -6.37 -12.03
N ALA A 132 -15.00 -7.41 -12.30
CA ALA A 132 -15.56 -8.25 -11.25
C ALA A 132 -14.47 -8.93 -10.42
N LEU A 133 -14.64 -8.93 -9.11
CA LEU A 133 -13.80 -9.71 -8.20
C LEU A 133 -14.39 -11.12 -8.08
N LYS A 134 -13.59 -12.16 -8.31
CA LYS A 134 -14.01 -13.56 -8.13
C LYS A 134 -14.56 -13.78 -6.71
N TYR A 135 -13.92 -13.16 -5.71
CA TYR A 135 -14.28 -13.25 -4.30
C TYR A 135 -14.95 -11.99 -3.76
N GLY A 136 -15.70 -11.25 -4.59
CA GLY A 136 -16.27 -9.94 -4.22
C GLY A 136 -17.13 -9.94 -2.96
N ALA A 137 -18.01 -10.94 -2.78
CA ALA A 137 -18.84 -11.05 -1.58
C ALA A 137 -18.01 -11.32 -0.31
N GLN A 138 -16.99 -12.18 -0.41
CA GLN A 138 -16.07 -12.45 0.69
C GLN A 138 -15.25 -11.19 1.03
N ALA A 139 -14.74 -10.48 0.03
CA ALA A 139 -14.00 -9.25 0.22
C ALA A 139 -14.86 -8.18 0.91
N ALA A 140 -16.15 -8.06 0.56
CA ALA A 140 -17.07 -7.12 1.19
C ALA A 140 -17.23 -7.35 2.71
N GLU A 141 -17.17 -8.61 3.17
CA GLU A 141 -17.28 -8.96 4.60
C GLU A 141 -15.93 -9.05 5.33
N PHE A 142 -14.81 -8.87 4.62
CA PHE A 142 -13.49 -9.18 5.18
C PHE A 142 -12.95 -8.13 6.15
N GLY A 143 -13.19 -6.84 5.88
CA GLY A 143 -12.50 -5.74 6.56
C GLY A 143 -11.18 -5.36 5.87
N SER A 144 -10.15 -5.04 6.65
CA SER A 144 -8.82 -4.63 6.15
C SER A 144 -7.69 -5.41 6.80
N GLY A 145 -6.51 -5.41 6.16
CA GLY A 145 -5.36 -6.08 6.74
C GLY A 145 -4.10 -5.98 5.91
N GLY A 146 -3.16 -6.86 6.22
CA GLY A 146 -1.81 -6.81 5.65
C GLY A 146 -0.96 -5.71 6.28
N LEU A 147 0.28 -5.56 5.79
CA LEU A 147 1.22 -4.57 6.31
C LEU A 147 0.70 -3.12 6.27
N PHE A 148 -0.22 -2.81 5.34
CA PHE A 148 -0.66 -1.45 5.02
C PHE A 148 -2.18 -1.22 5.22
N ALA A 149 -2.86 -2.12 5.94
CA ALA A 149 -4.30 -2.05 6.27
C ALA A 149 -5.21 -1.72 5.08
N GLY A 150 -5.02 -2.41 3.95
CA GLY A 150 -5.87 -2.21 2.76
C GLY A 150 -7.25 -2.81 2.98
N LEU A 151 -8.32 -2.03 2.77
CA LEU A 151 -9.69 -2.57 2.68
C LEU A 151 -9.76 -3.59 1.54
N ALA A 152 -10.27 -4.79 1.83
CA ALA A 152 -10.16 -5.93 0.92
C ALA A 152 -10.64 -5.68 -0.52
N PRO A 153 -11.80 -5.03 -0.77
CA PRO A 153 -12.25 -4.79 -2.14
C PRO A 153 -11.28 -3.89 -2.91
N TYR A 154 -10.83 -2.79 -2.31
CA TYR A 154 -9.87 -1.88 -2.95
C TYR A 154 -8.50 -2.53 -3.12
N PHE A 155 -8.07 -3.34 -2.16
CA PHE A 155 -6.85 -4.12 -2.27
C PHE A 155 -6.88 -5.05 -3.48
N LEU A 156 -7.95 -5.81 -3.66
CA LEU A 156 -8.09 -6.72 -4.81
C LEU A 156 -8.28 -6.00 -6.16
N TRP A 157 -8.76 -4.76 -6.15
CA TRP A 157 -8.80 -3.87 -7.32
C TRP A 157 -7.52 -3.07 -7.56
N THR A 158 -6.47 -3.30 -6.80
CA THR A 158 -5.18 -2.61 -7.02
C THR A 158 -4.69 -2.83 -8.45
N GLY A 159 -4.17 -1.77 -9.08
CA GLY A 159 -3.70 -1.81 -10.46
C GLY A 159 -4.79 -1.65 -11.53
N VAL A 160 -6.07 -1.83 -11.19
CA VAL A 160 -7.19 -1.64 -12.16
C VAL A 160 -7.15 -0.28 -12.87
N PRO A 161 -6.87 0.86 -12.20
CA PRO A 161 -6.81 2.15 -12.89
C PRO A 161 -5.76 2.22 -14.00
N GLU A 162 -4.70 1.41 -13.92
CA GLU A 162 -3.61 1.42 -14.89
C GLU A 162 -3.77 0.32 -15.94
N VAL A 163 -4.18 -0.89 -15.53
CA VAL A 163 -4.17 -2.08 -16.39
C VAL A 163 -5.53 -2.77 -16.55
N GLY A 164 -6.60 -2.19 -16.01
CA GLY A 164 -7.97 -2.68 -16.15
C GLY A 164 -8.14 -4.14 -15.72
N GLY A 165 -8.78 -4.94 -16.58
CA GLY A 165 -9.04 -6.37 -16.34
C GLY A 165 -7.79 -7.26 -16.25
N ARG A 166 -6.59 -6.71 -16.51
CA ARG A 166 -5.31 -7.41 -16.33
C ARG A 166 -4.75 -7.29 -14.91
N ALA A 167 -5.42 -6.57 -14.02
CA ALA A 167 -4.97 -6.44 -12.63
C ALA A 167 -4.84 -7.83 -11.97
N PRO A 168 -3.70 -8.12 -11.31
CA PRO A 168 -3.33 -9.49 -10.93
C PRO A 168 -4.21 -10.09 -9.83
N LEU A 169 -4.87 -9.25 -9.03
CA LEU A 169 -5.57 -9.70 -7.83
C LEU A 169 -7.09 -9.92 -8.02
N LEU A 170 -7.64 -9.66 -9.21
CA LEU A 170 -9.09 -9.79 -9.47
C LEU A 170 -9.63 -11.19 -9.17
N GLY A 171 -8.80 -12.20 -9.38
CA GLY A 171 -9.11 -13.61 -9.13
C GLY A 171 -8.70 -14.14 -7.76
N SER A 172 -8.15 -13.31 -6.87
CA SER A 172 -7.56 -13.75 -5.59
C SER A 172 -8.54 -13.61 -4.41
N PRO A 173 -8.49 -14.50 -3.42
CA PRO A 173 -9.24 -14.33 -2.18
C PRO A 173 -8.57 -13.23 -1.31
N PRO A 174 -9.33 -12.56 -0.42
CA PRO A 174 -8.83 -11.40 0.33
C PRO A 174 -7.63 -11.70 1.22
N GLU A 175 -7.47 -12.93 1.72
CA GLU A 175 -6.33 -13.33 2.57
C GLU A 175 -4.97 -13.19 1.86
N ILE A 176 -4.94 -13.03 0.54
CA ILE A 176 -3.70 -12.77 -0.20
C ILE A 176 -2.99 -11.50 0.29
N MET A 177 -3.72 -10.55 0.89
CA MET A 177 -3.14 -9.35 1.47
C MET A 177 -2.21 -9.59 2.65
N PHE A 178 -2.25 -10.79 3.27
CA PHE A 178 -1.35 -11.16 4.36
C PHE A 178 0.02 -11.63 3.86
N LEU A 179 0.20 -11.80 2.55
CA LEU A 179 1.49 -12.09 1.96
C LEU A 179 2.31 -10.78 1.85
N PRO A 180 3.44 -10.63 2.57
CA PRO A 180 4.13 -9.34 2.71
C PRO A 180 4.47 -8.67 1.39
N ARG A 181 4.92 -9.45 0.39
CA ARG A 181 5.28 -8.95 -0.94
C ARG A 181 4.08 -8.48 -1.76
N VAL A 182 2.90 -9.09 -1.56
CA VAL A 182 1.65 -8.64 -2.19
C VAL A 182 1.17 -7.36 -1.51
N SER A 183 1.23 -7.27 -0.17
CA SER A 183 0.95 -6.02 0.53
C SER A 183 1.91 -4.90 0.12
N ALA A 184 3.19 -5.22 -0.07
CA ALA A 184 4.21 -4.30 -0.56
C ALA A 184 3.89 -3.75 -1.94
N TRP A 185 3.44 -4.60 -2.87
CA TRP A 185 2.99 -4.14 -4.17
C TRP A 185 1.79 -3.19 -4.08
N PHE A 186 0.79 -3.50 -3.25
CA PHE A 186 -0.31 -2.58 -2.96
C PHE A 186 0.20 -1.22 -2.45
N GLY A 187 1.12 -1.24 -1.49
CA GLY A 187 1.71 -0.02 -0.95
C GLY A 187 2.39 0.83 -2.03
N CYS A 188 3.16 0.20 -2.93
CA CYS A 188 3.83 0.87 -4.03
C CYS A 188 2.84 1.55 -4.99
N VAL A 189 1.82 0.82 -5.44
CA VAL A 189 0.78 1.36 -6.34
C VAL A 189 0.03 2.51 -5.67
N TYR A 190 -0.26 2.40 -4.38
CA TYR A 190 -1.01 3.42 -3.66
C TYR A 190 -0.18 4.68 -3.43
N LEU A 191 1.10 4.55 -3.05
CA LEU A 191 2.00 5.71 -2.93
C LEU A 191 2.17 6.41 -4.28
N GLN A 192 2.43 5.65 -5.35
CA GLN A 192 2.55 6.20 -6.70
C GLN A 192 1.32 7.04 -7.07
N ARG A 193 0.12 6.53 -6.78
CA ARG A 193 -1.13 7.25 -7.03
C ARG A 193 -1.19 8.56 -6.24
N LEU A 194 -0.81 8.55 -4.97
CA LEU A 194 -0.80 9.75 -4.13
C LEU A 194 0.16 10.80 -4.68
N VAL A 195 1.40 10.40 -4.97
CA VAL A 195 2.45 11.30 -5.49
C VAL A 195 2.08 11.87 -6.86
N THR A 196 1.41 11.09 -7.71
CA THR A 196 1.07 11.49 -9.09
C THR A 196 -0.15 12.43 -9.16
N TYR A 197 -1.20 12.15 -8.38
CA TYR A 197 -2.52 12.76 -8.62
C TYR A 197 -3.00 13.69 -7.51
N TYR A 198 -2.26 13.81 -6.42
CA TYR A 198 -2.67 14.61 -5.28
C TYR A 198 -1.64 15.66 -4.95
N ARG A 199 -2.13 16.84 -4.56
CA ARG A 199 -1.28 17.86 -3.94
C ARG A 199 -0.86 17.36 -2.56
N LEU A 200 0.44 17.14 -2.38
CA LEU A 200 1.08 16.83 -1.11
C LEU A 200 1.91 18.07 -0.71
N ASP A 201 1.55 18.69 0.41
CA ASP A 201 2.30 19.87 0.89
C ASP A 201 3.61 19.47 1.59
N ASP A 202 3.65 18.25 2.17
CA ASP A 202 4.81 17.64 2.83
C ASP A 202 4.66 16.10 2.88
N HIS A 203 5.64 15.41 3.47
CA HIS A 203 5.60 13.95 3.61
C HIS A 203 4.46 13.44 4.52
N ILE A 204 4.00 14.25 5.47
CA ILE A 204 2.92 13.84 6.39
C ILE A 204 1.59 13.74 5.63
N ASP A 205 1.39 14.54 4.59
CA ASP A 205 0.24 14.43 3.69
C ASP A 205 0.13 13.06 3.00
N ILE A 206 1.22 12.31 2.87
CA ILE A 206 1.18 10.95 2.34
C ILE A 206 0.30 10.08 3.23
N LYS A 207 0.49 10.10 4.56
CA LYS A 207 -0.34 9.32 5.48
C LYS A 207 -1.78 9.81 5.53
N VAL A 208 -1.99 11.13 5.37
CA VAL A 208 -3.34 11.72 5.24
C VAL A 208 -4.06 11.16 4.03
N GLY A 209 -3.41 11.19 2.85
CA GLY A 209 -3.93 10.58 1.63
C GLY A 209 -4.13 9.08 1.77
N TRP A 210 -3.22 8.42 2.51
CA TRP A 210 -3.31 7.00 2.77
C TRP A 210 -4.59 6.63 3.52
N ALA A 211 -4.90 7.40 4.58
CA ALA A 211 -6.10 7.24 5.38
C ALA A 211 -7.38 7.53 4.57
N SER A 212 -7.38 8.61 3.78
CA SER A 212 -8.40 8.86 2.77
C SER A 212 -7.95 9.94 1.80
N PRO A 213 -8.01 9.69 0.47
CA PRO A 213 -7.66 10.70 -0.51
C PRO A 213 -8.59 11.93 -0.51
N SER A 214 -9.79 11.85 0.08
CA SER A 214 -10.68 13.01 0.23
C SER A 214 -10.14 14.05 1.23
N LEU A 215 -9.30 13.62 2.19
CA LEU A 215 -8.67 14.51 3.16
C LEU A 215 -7.62 15.42 2.52
N LEU A 216 -7.08 15.05 1.36
CA LEU A 216 -6.17 15.90 0.57
C LEU A 216 -6.93 16.87 -0.36
N LYS A 217 -8.25 16.71 -0.48
CA LYS A 217 -9.14 17.55 -1.30
C LYS A 217 -10.03 18.38 -0.38
N THR A 218 -11.32 18.04 -0.30
CA THR A 218 -12.34 18.78 0.44
C THR A 218 -12.16 18.71 1.96
N GLY A 219 -11.46 17.69 2.48
CA GLY A 219 -11.20 17.55 3.91
C GLY A 219 -9.93 18.25 4.42
N ARG A 220 -9.17 18.91 3.55
CA ARG A 220 -7.87 19.51 3.90
C ARG A 220 -8.03 20.58 4.98
N GLY A 221 -7.15 20.56 5.98
CA GLY A 221 -7.19 21.50 7.12
C GLY A 221 -8.28 21.24 8.17
N GLY A 222 -9.19 20.29 7.94
CA GLY A 222 -10.21 19.86 8.88
C GLY A 222 -9.66 19.11 10.11
N SER A 223 -10.54 18.79 11.06
CA SER A 223 -10.17 18.09 12.30
C SER A 223 -9.56 16.71 12.04
N THR A 224 -10.16 15.91 11.16
CA THR A 224 -9.64 14.59 10.78
C THR A 224 -8.27 14.70 10.11
N TYR A 225 -8.10 15.64 9.17
CA TYR A 225 -6.81 15.91 8.52
C TYR A 225 -5.72 16.20 9.56
N LYS A 226 -5.98 17.14 10.48
CA LYS A 226 -5.05 17.51 11.55
C LYS A 226 -4.74 16.33 12.48
N ALA A 227 -5.77 15.56 12.85
CA ALA A 227 -5.62 14.40 13.73
C ALA A 227 -4.74 13.30 13.11
N VAL A 228 -4.89 13.02 11.80
CA VAL A 228 -4.03 12.05 11.11
C VAL A 228 -2.58 12.55 11.08
N ARG A 229 -2.36 13.83 10.76
CA ARG A 229 -1.02 14.43 10.76
C ARG A 229 -0.34 14.31 12.12
N THR A 230 -1.01 14.74 13.19
CA THR A 230 -0.48 14.66 14.56
C THR A 230 -0.12 13.24 14.94
N ARG A 231 -1.00 12.27 14.68
CA ARG A 231 -0.73 10.86 15.01
C ARG A 231 0.49 10.33 14.25
N PHE A 232 0.57 10.61 12.95
CA PHE A 232 1.67 10.14 12.13
C PHE A 232 3.02 10.76 12.52
N THR A 233 3.04 12.04 12.88
CA THR A 233 4.24 12.67 13.46
C THR A 233 4.67 12.00 14.77
N SER A 234 3.72 11.63 15.64
CA SER A 234 4.04 10.85 16.84
C SER A 234 4.58 9.46 16.50
N ASP A 235 4.01 8.78 15.50
CA ASP A 235 4.47 7.47 15.06
C ASP A 235 5.91 7.52 14.50
N LEU A 236 6.24 8.55 13.72
CA LEU A 236 7.59 8.82 13.20
C LEU A 236 8.60 9.02 14.34
N ALA A 237 8.23 9.84 15.34
CA ALA A 237 9.07 10.09 16.50
C ALA A 237 9.29 8.83 17.36
N GLU A 238 8.23 8.03 17.57
CA GLU A 238 8.34 6.76 18.31
C GLU A 238 9.25 5.76 17.57
N LEU A 239 9.08 5.69 16.25
CA LEU A 239 9.87 4.84 15.38
C LEU A 239 11.31 5.34 15.27
N GLY A 240 11.55 6.65 15.39
CA GLY A 240 12.88 7.24 15.23
C GLY A 240 13.31 7.39 13.77
N ILE A 241 12.34 7.63 12.87
CA ILE A 241 12.61 8.05 11.50
C ILE A 241 12.50 9.57 11.46
N ASP A 242 13.58 10.23 11.07
CA ASP A 242 13.60 11.65 10.73
C ASP A 242 13.02 11.80 9.32
N ILE A 243 11.79 12.31 9.24
CA ILE A 243 11.08 12.48 7.97
C ILE A 243 11.63 13.64 7.13
N ASP A 244 12.43 14.51 7.75
CA ASP A 244 13.02 15.70 7.12
C ASP A 244 14.51 15.49 6.78
N ASP A 245 15.06 14.30 7.04
CA ASP A 245 16.43 13.93 6.64
C ASP A 245 16.55 13.80 5.11
N THR A 246 16.92 14.92 4.48
CA THR A 246 17.09 15.02 3.03
C THR A 246 18.21 14.13 2.45
N SER A 247 19.09 13.56 3.28
CA SER A 247 20.09 12.61 2.81
C SER A 247 19.51 11.23 2.50
N THR A 248 18.38 10.89 3.11
CA THR A 248 17.69 9.60 2.93
C THR A 248 16.28 9.74 2.33
N ILE A 249 15.63 10.89 2.51
CA ILE A 249 14.27 11.17 2.02
C ILE A 249 14.27 12.53 1.31
N PRO A 250 14.19 12.59 -0.04
CA PRO A 250 14.16 13.87 -0.76
C PRO A 250 13.01 14.76 -0.29
N ALA A 251 13.19 16.08 -0.30
CA ALA A 251 12.16 17.03 0.17
C ALA A 251 10.80 16.91 -0.57
N LYS A 252 10.81 16.39 -1.79
CA LYS A 252 9.61 16.00 -2.53
C LYS A 252 9.83 14.64 -3.18
N LEU A 253 8.85 13.76 -3.04
CA LEU A 253 8.82 12.50 -3.76
C LEU A 253 8.47 12.73 -5.24
N ASP A 254 9.04 11.89 -6.10
CA ASP A 254 8.74 11.86 -7.52
C ASP A 254 8.44 10.42 -7.95
N ALA A 255 7.35 10.26 -8.71
CA ALA A 255 6.90 8.98 -9.25
C ALA A 255 7.10 8.87 -10.77
N SER A 256 7.85 9.79 -11.39
CA SER A 256 8.15 9.78 -12.83
C SER A 256 8.82 8.48 -13.32
N ARG A 257 9.51 7.77 -12.42
CA ARG A 257 10.20 6.50 -12.70
C ARG A 257 9.35 5.24 -12.42
N TRP A 258 8.06 5.40 -12.14
CA TRP A 258 7.17 4.27 -11.89
C TRP A 258 7.16 3.30 -13.09
N PRO A 259 7.49 2.01 -12.91
CA PRO A 259 7.61 1.06 -14.01
C PRO A 259 6.25 0.52 -14.52
N GLY A 260 5.15 0.92 -13.89
CA GLY A 260 3.83 0.35 -14.12
C GLY A 260 3.48 -0.78 -13.13
N ALA A 261 2.19 -0.92 -12.85
CA ALA A 261 1.64 -1.84 -11.84
C ALA A 261 2.00 -3.30 -12.11
N LEU A 262 1.97 -3.76 -13.36
CA LEU A 262 2.31 -5.16 -13.68
C LEU A 262 3.80 -5.45 -13.50
N ARG A 263 4.67 -4.54 -13.94
CA ARG A 263 6.11 -4.71 -13.77
C ARG A 263 6.50 -4.63 -12.30
N ALA A 264 5.90 -3.72 -11.54
CA ALA A 264 6.09 -3.65 -10.10
C ALA A 264 5.61 -4.94 -9.40
N PHE A 265 4.50 -5.53 -9.84
CA PHE A 265 4.01 -6.81 -9.32
C PHE A 265 5.03 -7.93 -9.57
N GLU A 266 5.53 -8.05 -10.79
CA GLU A 266 6.53 -9.04 -11.17
C GLU A 266 7.82 -8.91 -10.33
N MET A 267 8.32 -7.69 -10.12
CA MET A 267 9.56 -7.46 -9.36
C MET A 267 9.41 -7.70 -7.85
N LEU A 268 8.21 -7.47 -7.28
CA LEU A 268 7.97 -7.68 -5.83
C LEU A 268 7.50 -9.09 -5.51
N VAL A 269 6.58 -9.61 -6.31
CA VAL A 269 5.80 -10.83 -6.04
C VAL A 269 6.27 -12.00 -6.92
N GLY A 270 6.77 -11.73 -8.13
CA GLY A 270 7.03 -12.76 -9.12
C GLY A 270 5.73 -13.30 -9.72
N ALA A 271 5.51 -14.61 -9.58
CA ALA A 271 4.27 -15.25 -9.98
C ALA A 271 3.15 -14.99 -8.96
N LEU A 272 1.89 -14.95 -9.40
CA LEU A 272 0.75 -14.83 -8.51
C LEU A 272 0.71 -16.03 -7.53
N PRO A 273 0.74 -15.80 -6.21
CA PRO A 273 0.58 -16.88 -5.25
C PRO A 273 -0.79 -17.54 -5.40
N THR A 274 -0.83 -18.86 -5.28
CA THR A 274 -2.10 -19.61 -5.34
C THR A 274 -2.34 -20.36 -4.05
N ARG A 275 -3.60 -20.41 -3.60
CA ARG A 275 -3.96 -21.11 -2.37
C ARG A 275 -4.17 -22.59 -2.68
N SER A 276 -3.45 -23.46 -1.98
CA SER A 276 -3.59 -24.91 -2.05
C SER A 276 -5.03 -25.31 -1.69
N GLY A 277 -5.76 -25.90 -2.62
CA GLY A 277 -7.11 -26.45 -2.39
C GLY A 277 -8.30 -25.52 -2.71
N GLY A 278 -8.14 -24.55 -3.61
CA GLY A 278 -9.23 -23.68 -4.11
C GLY A 278 -9.56 -23.90 -5.58
#